data_AF-A0A1F9UFT8-F1
#
_entry.id   AF-A0A1F9UFT8-F1
#
_cell.length_a   1.000
_cell.length_b   1.000
_cell.length_c   1.000
_cell.angle_alpha   90.00
_cell.angle_beta   90.00
_cell.angle_gamma   90.00
#
_symmetry.space_group_name_H-M   'P 1'
#
loop_
_entity.id
_entity.type
_entity.pdbx_description
1 polymer ?
#
loop_
_entity_poly.entity_id
_entity_poly.type
_entity_poly.pdbx_seq_one_letter_code
_entity_poly.pdbx_strand_id
1 'polypeptide(L)'
;MDDMTMVQELDKIFVYIVVPGLAGITFFALAKFVRHIMPLRALVSSAQTYHAAFWVFTVFGFYLGLRPVQALAGPHPWPLIISSLREFLLIGIFGPATFIGLLTLCFGPEKIGKGWIAGTFGLAVLLALAFCVVNAMAIGGSEEIVRLGRLTAYDGLWYKNKREDIDVLMQILFVIRLIDPGALLLIGGAFVLHHAVRYPSFKRKLYDNMPKKLYILSAAVFIYALSIVGGSWIYTFRKVPDQWGIYHLGSLIAGFLEAISLSMPVKSDVQVSEHDDSPLML
;
A
#
# COMPACT_ATOMS: atom_id res chain seq x y z
N MET A 1 -9.74 35.05 -11.54
CA MET A 1 -8.80 34.00 -11.13
C MET A 1 -8.04 33.69 -12.40
N ASP A 2 -6.75 34.01 -12.50
CA ASP A 2 -5.98 33.80 -13.73
C ASP A 2 -5.98 32.31 -14.09
N ASP A 3 -6.05 31.97 -15.38
CA ASP A 3 -6.08 30.58 -15.85
C ASP A 3 -4.92 29.74 -15.29
N MET A 4 -3.74 30.36 -15.11
CA MET A 4 -2.56 29.72 -14.53
C MET A 4 -2.73 29.37 -13.04
N THR A 5 -3.50 30.16 -12.29
CA THR A 5 -3.84 29.85 -10.88
C THR A 5 -4.90 28.76 -10.78
N MET A 6 -5.82 28.68 -11.75
CA MET A 6 -6.84 27.63 -11.79
C MET A 6 -6.21 26.25 -12.06
N VAL A 7 -5.27 26.17 -13.01
CA VAL A 7 -4.56 24.91 -13.32
C VAL A 7 -3.80 24.39 -12.10
N GLN A 8 -3.07 25.26 -11.38
CA GLN A 8 -2.33 24.87 -10.18
C GLN A 8 -3.23 24.36 -9.05
N GLU A 9 -4.39 24.97 -8.86
CA GLU A 9 -5.35 24.51 -7.85
C GLU A 9 -5.99 23.16 -8.24
N LEU A 10 -6.28 22.95 -9.52
CA LEU A 10 -6.77 21.67 -10.05
C LEU A 10 -5.75 20.54 -9.89
N ASP A 11 -4.47 20.81 -10.14
CA ASP A 11 -3.39 19.83 -9.97
C ASP A 11 -3.30 19.37 -8.51
N LYS A 12 -3.40 20.31 -7.56
CA LYS A 12 -3.41 19.97 -6.13
C LYS A 12 -4.66 19.18 -5.74
N ILE A 13 -5.85 19.53 -6.23
CA ILE A 13 -7.06 18.73 -6.01
C ILE A 13 -6.83 17.31 -6.52
N PHE A 14 -6.25 17.17 -7.70
CA PHE A 14 -5.97 15.88 -8.30
C PHE A 14 -5.03 15.05 -7.40
N VAL A 15 -3.91 15.62 -6.97
CA VAL A 15 -2.87 14.96 -6.16
C VAL A 15 -3.33 14.63 -4.74
N TYR A 16 -4.05 15.54 -4.07
CA TYR A 16 -4.38 15.43 -2.65
C TYR A 16 -5.75 14.79 -2.39
N ILE A 17 -6.67 14.82 -3.36
CA ILE A 17 -8.05 14.37 -3.18
C ILE A 17 -8.35 13.23 -4.16
N VAL A 18 -8.20 13.45 -5.46
CA VAL A 18 -8.68 12.51 -6.48
C VAL A 18 -7.85 11.22 -6.51
N VAL A 19 -6.54 11.32 -6.72
CA VAL A 19 -5.65 10.15 -6.80
C VAL A 19 -5.70 9.29 -5.53
N PRO A 20 -5.53 9.84 -4.31
CA PRO A 20 -5.61 9.01 -3.10
C PRO A 20 -7.02 8.44 -2.87
N GLY A 21 -8.09 9.19 -3.21
CA GLY A 21 -9.46 8.70 -3.14
C GLY A 21 -9.69 7.50 -4.07
N LEU A 22 -9.27 7.61 -5.33
CA LEU A 22 -9.34 6.52 -6.31
C LEU A 22 -8.48 5.32 -5.90
N ALA A 23 -7.28 5.57 -5.38
CA ALA A 23 -6.42 4.51 -4.87
C ALA A 23 -7.07 3.78 -3.68
N GLY A 24 -7.65 4.52 -2.73
CA GLY A 24 -8.42 3.95 -1.61
C GLY A 24 -9.58 3.08 -2.08
N ILE A 25 -10.40 3.57 -3.02
CA ILE A 25 -11.51 2.81 -3.63
C ILE A 25 -11.00 1.54 -4.32
N THR A 26 -9.88 1.64 -5.05
CA THR A 26 -9.25 0.50 -5.73
C THR A 26 -8.88 -0.59 -4.74
N PHE A 27 -8.27 -0.24 -3.61
CA PHE A 27 -7.92 -1.24 -2.58
C PHE A 27 -9.12 -1.81 -1.84
N PHE A 28 -10.19 -1.04 -1.61
CA PHE A 28 -11.45 -1.62 -1.13
C PHE A 28 -12.08 -2.58 -2.13
N ALA A 29 -12.01 -2.26 -3.43
CA ALA A 29 -12.46 -3.16 -4.49
C ALA A 29 -11.63 -4.44 -4.53
N LEU A 30 -10.30 -4.35 -4.38
CA LEU A 30 -9.41 -5.51 -4.25
C LEU A 30 -9.74 -6.36 -3.02
N ALA A 31 -10.03 -5.76 -1.87
CA ALA A 31 -10.47 -6.49 -0.68
C ALA A 31 -11.76 -7.28 -0.97
N LYS A 32 -12.75 -6.63 -1.58
CA LYS A 32 -14.00 -7.30 -2.00
C LYS A 32 -13.74 -8.43 -3.00
N PHE A 33 -12.85 -8.20 -3.97
CA PHE A 33 -12.49 -9.20 -4.97
C PHE A 33 -11.80 -10.41 -4.35
N VAL A 34 -10.84 -10.21 -3.44
CA VAL A 34 -10.19 -11.27 -2.67
C VAL A 34 -11.20 -12.11 -1.91
N ARG A 35 -12.14 -11.48 -1.20
CA ARG A 35 -13.20 -12.19 -0.47
C ARG A 35 -14.06 -13.05 -1.40
N HIS A 36 -14.32 -12.59 -2.61
CA HIS A 36 -15.10 -13.33 -3.61
C HIS A 36 -14.33 -14.53 -4.17
N ILE A 37 -13.04 -14.39 -4.48
CA ILE A 37 -12.24 -15.48 -5.07
C ILE A 37 -11.72 -16.49 -4.04
N MET A 38 -11.72 -16.14 -2.75
CA MET A 38 -11.17 -16.97 -1.68
C MET A 38 -11.75 -18.41 -1.65
N PRO A 39 -13.08 -18.64 -1.67
CA PRO A 39 -13.63 -20.00 -1.66
C PRO A 39 -13.19 -20.83 -2.86
N LEU A 40 -12.96 -20.18 -4.01
CA LEU A 40 -12.58 -20.83 -5.26
C LEU A 40 -11.09 -21.19 -5.33
N ARG A 41 -10.24 -20.52 -4.54
CA ARG A 41 -8.78 -20.59 -4.68
C ARG A 41 -8.03 -20.91 -3.39
N ALA A 42 -8.73 -21.11 -2.28
CA ALA A 42 -8.16 -21.47 -0.99
C ALA A 42 -7.27 -22.72 -1.03
N LEU A 43 -7.54 -23.66 -1.95
CA LEU A 43 -6.73 -24.87 -2.13
C LEU A 43 -5.32 -24.59 -2.67
N VAL A 44 -5.09 -23.45 -3.33
CA VAL A 44 -3.81 -23.11 -3.97
C VAL A 44 -2.88 -22.37 -3.01
N SER A 45 -3.41 -21.44 -2.22
CA SER A 45 -2.59 -20.51 -1.41
C SER A 45 -3.01 -20.45 0.06
N SER A 46 -3.84 -21.39 0.52
CA SER A 46 -4.49 -21.43 1.84
C SER A 46 -5.54 -20.33 2.05
N ALA A 47 -6.59 -20.63 2.82
CA ALA A 47 -7.62 -19.64 3.18
C ALA A 47 -7.04 -18.49 4.02
N GLN A 48 -6.03 -18.77 4.86
CA GLN A 48 -5.40 -17.79 5.73
C GLN A 48 -4.72 -16.66 4.93
N THR A 49 -4.07 -16.99 3.81
CA THR A 49 -3.45 -15.98 2.93
C THR A 49 -4.49 -15.01 2.35
N TYR A 50 -5.64 -15.51 1.91
CA TYR A 50 -6.71 -14.67 1.38
C TYR A 50 -7.40 -13.83 2.47
N HIS A 51 -7.58 -14.37 3.68
CA HIS A 51 -8.06 -13.59 4.82
C HIS A 51 -7.08 -12.48 5.19
N ALA A 52 -5.78 -12.76 5.21
CA ALA A 52 -4.75 -11.75 5.45
C ALA A 52 -4.77 -10.67 4.35
N ALA A 53 -4.79 -11.06 3.07
CA ALA A 53 -4.86 -10.14 1.95
C ALA A 53 -6.10 -9.24 1.99
N PHE A 54 -7.27 -9.78 2.37
CA PHE A 54 -8.48 -9.00 2.57
C PHE A 54 -8.26 -7.85 3.57
N TRP A 55 -7.68 -8.17 4.74
CA TRP A 55 -7.43 -7.17 5.78
C TRP A 55 -6.35 -6.18 5.39
N VAL A 56 -5.26 -6.63 4.75
CA VAL A 56 -4.20 -5.77 4.23
C VAL A 56 -4.76 -4.76 3.23
N PHE A 57 -5.55 -5.22 2.25
CA PHE A 57 -6.18 -4.31 1.27
C PHE A 57 -7.21 -3.38 1.91
N THR A 58 -7.94 -3.85 2.91
CA THR A 58 -8.90 -3.00 3.64
C THR A 58 -8.18 -1.89 4.40
N VAL A 59 -7.13 -2.22 5.16
CA VAL A 59 -6.33 -1.26 5.94
C VAL A 59 -5.64 -0.27 5.01
N PHE A 60 -5.09 -0.74 3.89
CA PHE A 60 -4.45 0.12 2.91
C PHE A 60 -5.45 1.04 2.19
N GLY A 61 -6.65 0.53 1.91
CA GLY A 61 -7.79 1.31 1.43
C GLY A 61 -8.15 2.45 2.38
N PHE A 62 -8.21 2.19 3.69
CA PHE A 62 -8.41 3.25 4.69
C PHE A 62 -7.25 4.24 4.74
N TYR A 63 -6.00 3.76 4.73
CA TYR A 63 -4.81 4.64 4.71
C TYR A 63 -4.85 5.66 3.55
N LEU A 64 -5.23 5.21 2.35
CA LEU A 64 -5.33 6.07 1.16
C LEU A 64 -6.61 6.93 1.19
N GLY A 65 -7.76 6.31 1.47
CA GLY A 65 -9.07 6.97 1.48
C GLY A 65 -9.24 8.03 2.58
N LEU A 66 -8.46 7.95 3.66
CA LEU A 66 -8.43 8.98 4.70
C LEU A 66 -7.66 10.24 4.27
N ARG A 67 -6.88 10.23 3.18
CA ARG A 67 -6.16 11.45 2.74
C ARG A 67 -7.11 12.57 2.29
N PRO A 68 -8.12 12.33 1.43
CA PRO A 68 -9.17 13.31 1.15
C PRO A 68 -9.86 13.81 2.41
N VAL A 69 -10.15 12.90 3.36
CA VAL A 69 -10.79 13.26 4.63
C VAL A 69 -9.88 14.17 5.45
N GLN A 70 -8.58 13.88 5.52
CA GLN A 70 -7.58 14.74 6.16
C GLN A 70 -7.60 16.15 5.57
N ALA A 71 -7.65 16.26 4.25
CA ALA A 71 -7.64 17.53 3.54
C ALA A 71 -8.92 18.35 3.77
N LEU A 72 -10.06 17.68 3.89
CA LEU A 72 -11.39 18.32 3.92
C LEU A 72 -11.99 18.43 5.33
N ALA A 73 -11.40 17.80 6.35
CA ALA A 73 -11.89 17.83 7.73
C ALA A 73 -11.81 19.22 8.39
N GLY A 74 -11.01 20.13 7.81
CA GLY A 74 -10.82 21.49 8.32
C GLY A 74 -9.41 21.71 8.86
N PRO A 75 -9.19 22.83 9.57
CA PRO A 75 -7.87 23.22 10.06
C PRO A 75 -7.41 22.33 11.22
N HIS A 76 -6.21 22.63 11.73
CA HIS A 76 -5.64 22.00 12.92
C HIS A 76 -6.68 21.92 14.07
N PRO A 77 -6.83 20.77 14.75
CA PRO A 77 -5.92 19.62 14.82
C PRO A 77 -6.23 18.47 13.84
N TRP A 78 -7.23 18.58 12.96
CA TRP A 78 -7.69 17.45 12.14
C TRP A 78 -6.62 16.87 11.21
N PRO A 79 -5.81 17.68 10.50
CA PRO A 79 -4.73 17.15 9.67
C PRO A 79 -3.73 16.30 10.47
N LEU A 80 -3.43 16.70 11.70
CA LEU A 80 -2.53 15.94 12.59
C LEU A 80 -3.16 14.60 12.99
N ILE A 81 -4.39 14.61 13.49
CA ILE A 81 -5.06 13.39 13.98
C ILE A 81 -5.18 12.36 12.85
N ILE A 82 -5.70 12.80 11.70
CA ILE A 82 -5.95 11.90 10.57
C ILE A 82 -4.61 11.45 9.95
N SER A 83 -3.61 12.33 9.84
CA SER A 83 -2.28 11.92 9.37
C SER A 83 -1.65 10.88 10.28
N SER A 84 -1.70 11.07 11.60
CA SER A 84 -1.13 10.11 12.55
C SER A 84 -1.86 8.77 12.52
N LEU A 85 -3.20 8.78 12.43
CA LEU A 85 -3.99 7.56 12.24
C LEU A 85 -3.59 6.83 10.95
N ARG A 86 -3.50 7.55 9.83
CA ARG A 86 -3.09 6.99 8.53
C ARG A 86 -1.73 6.32 8.62
N GLU A 87 -0.75 7.02 9.17
CA GLU A 87 0.62 6.50 9.28
C GLU A 87 0.69 5.33 10.26
N PHE A 88 -0.12 5.32 11.31
CA PHE A 88 -0.25 4.16 12.18
C PHE A 88 -0.81 2.94 11.44
N LEU A 89 -1.85 3.11 10.61
CA LEU A 89 -2.38 2.03 9.77
C LEU A 89 -1.32 1.51 8.78
N LEU A 90 -0.53 2.42 8.21
CA LEU A 90 0.50 2.06 7.24
C LEU A 90 1.66 1.29 7.89
N ILE A 91 2.25 1.86 8.93
CA ILE A 91 3.47 1.38 9.59
C ILE A 91 3.10 0.23 10.53
N GLY A 92 2.18 0.46 11.48
CA GLY A 92 1.88 -0.51 12.54
C GLY A 92 1.12 -1.75 12.08
N ILE A 93 0.46 -1.70 10.92
CA ILE A 93 -0.43 -2.78 10.45
C ILE A 93 -0.10 -3.23 9.03
N PHE A 94 -0.17 -2.33 8.04
CA PHE A 94 -0.05 -2.72 6.64
C PHE A 94 1.34 -3.26 6.29
N GLY A 95 2.41 -2.53 6.64
CA GLY A 95 3.80 -2.93 6.40
C GLY A 95 4.14 -4.33 6.94
N PRO A 96 4.01 -4.58 8.25
CA PRO A 96 4.32 -5.88 8.84
C PRO A 96 3.39 -6.99 8.34
N ALA A 97 2.09 -6.72 8.18
CA ALA A 97 1.15 -7.73 7.68
C ALA A 97 1.46 -8.14 6.24
N THR A 98 1.77 -7.17 5.37
CA THR A 98 2.15 -7.44 3.98
C THR A 98 3.43 -8.24 3.93
N PHE A 99 4.46 -7.83 4.68
CA PHE A 99 5.73 -8.54 4.73
C PHE A 99 5.57 -10.00 5.16
N ILE A 100 4.89 -10.25 6.28
CA ILE A 100 4.60 -11.61 6.76
C ILE A 100 3.75 -12.38 5.75
N GLY A 101 2.78 -11.73 5.10
CA GLY A 101 1.97 -12.34 4.04
C GLY A 101 2.80 -12.79 2.84
N LEU A 102 3.73 -11.97 2.36
CA LEU A 102 4.62 -12.29 1.25
C LEU A 102 5.58 -13.44 1.61
N LEU A 103 6.14 -13.44 2.82
CA LEU A 103 6.98 -14.55 3.31
C LEU A 103 6.18 -15.85 3.43
N THR A 104 4.96 -15.78 3.97
CA THR A 104 4.05 -16.93 4.10
C THR A 104 3.71 -17.50 2.73
N LEU A 105 3.45 -16.65 1.73
CA LEU A 105 3.20 -17.06 0.35
C LEU A 105 4.40 -17.80 -0.26
N CYS A 106 5.63 -17.36 0.02
CA CYS A 106 6.84 -17.95 -0.56
C CYS A 106 7.30 -19.23 0.17
N PHE A 107 7.18 -19.26 1.50
CA PHE A 107 7.81 -20.28 2.35
C PHE A 107 6.81 -21.26 3.00
N GLY A 108 5.53 -20.92 3.02
CA GLY A 108 4.49 -21.64 3.76
C GLY A 108 4.35 -21.11 5.21
N PRO A 109 3.12 -21.10 5.78
CA PRO A 109 2.87 -20.57 7.12
C PRO A 109 3.62 -21.32 8.21
N GLU A 110 3.82 -22.62 8.05
CA GLU A 110 4.56 -23.49 8.97
C GLU A 110 6.03 -23.09 9.17
N LYS A 111 6.63 -22.35 8.22
CA LYS A 111 8.03 -21.89 8.33
C LYS A 111 8.17 -20.54 9.03
N ILE A 112 7.07 -19.81 9.24
CA ILE A 112 7.10 -18.50 9.87
C ILE A 112 6.76 -18.66 11.36
N GLY A 113 7.79 -18.65 12.20
CA GLY A 113 7.63 -18.81 13.64
C GLY A 113 6.80 -17.68 14.27
N LYS A 114 5.96 -17.99 15.26
CA LYS A 114 5.13 -17.01 15.98
C LYS A 114 5.93 -15.86 16.59
N GLY A 115 7.15 -16.13 17.05
CA GLY A 115 8.06 -15.11 17.58
C GLY A 115 8.51 -14.10 16.53
N TRP A 116 8.70 -14.52 15.27
CA TRP A 116 9.00 -13.61 14.16
C TRP A 116 7.81 -12.72 13.84
N ILE A 117 6.60 -13.29 13.79
CA ILE A 117 5.37 -12.51 13.58
C ILE A 117 5.22 -11.47 14.70
N ALA A 118 5.30 -11.90 15.96
CA ALA A 118 5.19 -11.02 17.12
C ALA A 118 6.29 -9.94 17.15
N GLY A 119 7.53 -10.30 16.80
CA GLY A 119 8.65 -9.37 16.74
C GLY A 119 8.48 -8.31 15.65
N THR A 120 8.08 -8.72 14.44
CA THR A 120 7.83 -7.79 13.33
C THR A 120 6.68 -6.83 13.64
N PHE A 121 5.55 -7.33 14.13
CA PHE A 121 4.43 -6.47 14.54
C PHE A 121 4.77 -5.60 15.75
N GLY A 122 5.50 -6.13 16.73
CA GLY A 122 5.93 -5.39 17.91
C GLY A 122 6.83 -4.20 17.53
N LEU A 123 7.82 -4.42 16.67
CA LEU A 123 8.67 -3.36 16.15
C LEU A 123 7.86 -2.33 15.34
N ALA A 124 6.97 -2.79 14.46
CA ALA A 124 6.14 -1.93 13.64
C ALA A 124 5.20 -1.02 14.47
N VAL A 125 4.57 -1.56 15.51
CA VAL A 125 3.74 -0.77 16.44
C VAL A 125 4.58 0.26 17.20
N LEU A 126 5.77 -0.11 17.67
CA LEU A 126 6.67 0.84 18.33
C LEU A 126 7.09 1.97 17.38
N LEU A 127 7.43 1.65 16.14
CA LEU A 127 7.77 2.63 15.10
C LEU A 127 6.57 3.54 14.77
N ALA A 128 5.36 2.98 14.68
CA ALA A 128 4.14 3.75 14.43
C ALA A 128 3.80 4.71 15.59
N LEU A 129 3.98 4.28 16.83
CA LEU A 129 3.80 5.15 18.01
C LEU A 129 4.86 6.26 18.04
N ALA A 130 6.13 5.92 17.78
CA ALA A 130 7.20 6.91 17.66
C ALA A 130 6.90 7.92 16.54
N PHE A 131 6.41 7.44 15.39
CA PHE A 131 5.96 8.30 14.30
C PHE A 131 4.88 9.28 14.77
N CYS A 132 3.83 8.81 15.45
CA CYS A 132 2.75 9.66 15.92
C CYS A 132 3.24 10.77 16.86
N VAL A 133 4.16 10.44 17.79
CA VAL A 133 4.76 11.40 18.72
C VAL A 133 5.60 12.44 17.97
N VAL A 134 6.51 11.99 17.11
CA VAL A 134 7.37 12.89 16.32
C VAL A 134 6.54 13.76 15.37
N ASN A 135 5.49 13.20 14.76
CA ASN A 135 4.58 13.93 13.88
C ASN A 135 3.79 15.00 14.64
N ALA A 136 3.34 14.73 15.87
CA ALA A 136 2.70 15.71 16.73
C ALA A 136 3.65 16.86 17.11
N MET A 137 4.95 16.58 17.29
CA MET A 137 5.96 17.61 17.55
C MET A 137 6.31 18.42 16.30
N ALA A 138 6.26 17.79 15.11
CA ALA A 138 6.63 18.40 13.85
C ALA A 138 5.54 19.31 13.27
N ILE A 139 4.25 18.97 13.45
CA ILE A 139 3.14 19.76 12.91
C ILE A 139 2.91 21.02 13.75
N GLY A 140 3.29 22.17 13.20
CA GLY A 140 3.12 23.48 13.85
C GLY A 140 1.74 24.12 13.67
N GLY A 141 0.81 23.46 12.98
CA GLY A 141 -0.51 24.00 12.64
C GLY A 141 -1.06 23.40 11.35
N SER A 142 -1.89 24.14 10.64
CA SER A 142 -2.39 23.76 9.32
C SER A 142 -2.19 24.88 8.31
N GLU A 143 -1.91 24.52 7.05
CA GLU A 143 -1.86 25.43 5.92
C GLU A 143 -3.01 25.18 4.93
N GLU A 144 -3.47 26.25 4.27
CA GLU A 144 -4.41 26.12 3.16
C GLU A 144 -3.68 25.60 1.92
N ILE A 145 -4.10 24.44 1.42
CA ILE A 145 -3.52 23.83 0.22
C ILE A 145 -4.29 24.21 -1.04
N VAL A 146 -5.62 24.28 -0.94
CA VAL A 146 -6.53 24.57 -2.05
C VAL A 146 -7.69 25.42 -1.57
N ARG A 147 -8.11 26.39 -2.38
CA ARG A 147 -9.34 27.17 -2.15
C ARG A 147 -10.20 27.26 -3.40
N LEU A 148 -11.30 26.49 -3.43
CA LEU A 148 -12.27 26.50 -4.52
C LEU A 148 -13.61 27.08 -4.01
N GLY A 149 -13.80 28.38 -4.21
CA GLY A 149 -15.00 29.08 -3.75
C GLY A 149 -15.16 29.04 -2.23
N ARG A 150 -16.17 28.29 -1.74
CA ARG A 150 -16.44 28.09 -0.30
C ARG A 150 -15.73 26.88 0.31
N LEU A 151 -15.13 26.02 -0.52
CA LEU A 151 -14.43 24.82 -0.06
C LEU A 151 -12.94 25.15 0.08
N THR A 152 -12.44 25.07 1.31
CA THR A 152 -11.02 25.23 1.63
C THR A 152 -10.49 23.90 2.12
N ALA A 153 -9.41 23.41 1.51
CA ALA A 153 -8.71 22.23 1.96
C ALA A 153 -7.45 22.64 2.74
N TYR A 154 -7.17 21.88 3.80
CA TYR A 154 -6.09 22.15 4.74
C TYR A 154 -5.12 20.98 4.79
N ASP A 155 -3.85 21.24 5.06
CA ASP A 155 -2.88 20.19 5.38
C ASP A 155 -2.00 20.58 6.57
N GLY A 156 -1.24 19.64 7.12
CA GLY A 156 -0.33 19.93 8.21
C GLY A 156 0.77 20.92 7.80
N LEU A 157 1.10 21.87 8.67
CA LEU A 157 2.21 22.78 8.46
C LEU A 157 3.53 22.11 8.88
N TRP A 158 4.10 21.28 8.01
CA TRP A 158 5.43 20.68 8.23
C TRP A 158 6.54 21.60 7.72
N TYR A 159 6.52 22.00 6.45
CA TYR A 159 7.71 22.55 5.78
C TYR A 159 7.87 24.07 5.83
N LYS A 160 6.75 24.80 5.95
CA LYS A 160 6.77 26.27 5.97
C LYS A 160 7.00 26.83 7.37
N ASN A 161 7.21 25.96 8.35
CA ASN A 161 7.49 26.37 9.72
C ASN A 161 8.99 26.67 9.84
N LYS A 162 9.34 27.89 10.28
CA LYS A 162 10.71 28.42 10.28
C LYS A 162 11.60 27.87 11.41
N ARG A 163 11.18 26.80 12.09
CA ARG A 163 11.96 26.23 13.19
C ARG A 163 12.98 25.22 12.67
N GLU A 164 14.24 25.37 13.08
CA GLU A 164 15.34 24.50 12.65
C GLU A 164 15.18 23.04 13.12
N ASP A 165 14.47 22.81 14.22
CA ASP A 165 14.25 21.46 14.77
C ASP A 165 13.29 20.61 13.93
N ILE A 166 12.47 21.23 13.08
CA ILE A 166 11.52 20.51 12.23
C ILE A 166 12.22 19.72 11.13
N ASP A 167 13.32 20.23 10.58
CA ASP A 167 14.10 19.49 9.57
C ASP A 167 14.60 18.16 10.15
N VAL A 168 15.03 18.14 11.43
CA VAL A 168 15.46 16.92 12.13
C VAL A 168 14.27 15.99 12.42
N LEU A 169 13.15 16.52 12.91
CA LEU A 169 11.94 15.72 13.15
C LEU A 169 11.44 15.06 11.86
N MET A 170 11.45 15.79 10.75
CA MET A 170 11.07 15.25 9.44
C MET A 170 12.02 14.14 8.99
N GLN A 171 13.34 14.28 9.18
CA GLN A 171 14.30 13.21 8.90
C GLN A 171 13.99 11.93 9.70
N ILE A 172 13.64 12.07 10.98
CA ILE A 172 13.24 10.92 11.81
C ILE A 172 11.99 10.25 11.22
N LEU A 173 10.97 11.02 10.83
CA LEU A 173 9.76 10.47 10.19
C LEU A 173 10.09 9.71 8.89
N PHE A 174 11.04 10.19 8.08
CA PHE A 174 11.49 9.48 6.88
C PHE A 174 12.24 8.21 7.21
N VAL A 175 13.14 8.22 8.20
CA VAL A 175 13.85 7.01 8.62
C VAL A 175 12.86 5.95 9.09
N ILE A 176 11.84 6.34 9.85
CA ILE A 176 10.76 5.42 10.26
C ILE A 176 10.10 4.80 9.03
N ARG A 177 9.65 5.61 8.06
CA ARG A 177 9.02 5.13 6.82
C ARG A 177 9.93 4.27 5.94
N LEU A 178 11.22 4.58 5.93
CA LEU A 178 12.24 3.83 5.20
C LEU A 178 12.41 2.44 5.82
N ILE A 179 12.40 2.33 7.14
CA ILE A 179 12.43 1.03 7.83
C ILE A 179 11.12 0.28 7.57
N ASP A 180 9.98 0.93 7.81
CA ASP A 180 8.65 0.34 7.67
C ASP A 180 7.66 1.38 7.11
N PRO A 181 7.01 1.14 5.96
CA PRO A 181 7.01 -0.11 5.19
C PRO A 181 8.15 -0.27 4.16
N GLY A 182 8.97 0.76 3.92
CA GLY A 182 9.92 0.79 2.80
C GLY A 182 10.80 -0.46 2.67
N ALA A 183 11.68 -0.71 3.64
CA ALA A 183 12.62 -1.81 3.62
C ALA A 183 11.92 -3.17 3.72
N LEU A 184 10.89 -3.29 4.57
CA LEU A 184 10.10 -4.52 4.69
C LEU A 184 9.50 -4.94 3.34
N LEU A 185 8.88 -4.01 2.62
CA LEU A 185 8.29 -4.29 1.32
C LEU A 185 9.35 -4.59 0.25
N LEU A 186 10.48 -3.88 0.24
CA LEU A 186 11.58 -4.19 -0.69
C LEU A 186 12.11 -5.62 -0.48
N ILE A 187 12.34 -6.01 0.77
CA ILE A 187 12.81 -7.36 1.11
C ILE A 187 11.75 -8.40 0.75
N GLY A 188 10.48 -8.17 1.11
CA GLY A 188 9.37 -9.06 0.76
C GLY A 188 9.20 -9.22 -0.75
N GLY A 189 9.25 -8.11 -1.51
CA GLY A 189 9.19 -8.09 -2.96
C GLY A 189 10.35 -8.86 -3.61
N ALA A 190 11.55 -8.76 -3.04
CA ALA A 190 12.72 -9.53 -3.49
C ALA A 190 12.56 -11.03 -3.24
N PHE A 191 12.00 -11.45 -2.10
CA PHE A 191 11.70 -12.86 -1.85
C PHE A 191 10.66 -13.41 -2.83
N VAL A 192 9.61 -12.65 -3.11
CA VAL A 192 8.58 -13.05 -4.11
C VAL A 192 9.20 -13.17 -5.49
N LEU A 193 10.04 -12.21 -5.91
CA LEU A 193 10.73 -12.28 -7.19
C LEU A 193 11.62 -13.52 -7.28
N HIS A 194 12.41 -13.76 -6.24
CA HIS A 194 13.27 -14.93 -6.15
C HIS A 194 12.46 -16.24 -6.26
N HIS A 195 11.32 -16.30 -5.56
CA HIS A 195 10.41 -17.43 -5.61
C HIS A 195 9.78 -17.62 -6.99
N ALA A 196 9.44 -16.54 -7.70
CA ALA A 196 8.92 -16.58 -9.06
C ALA A 196 9.96 -17.17 -10.04
N VAL A 197 11.20 -16.70 -9.98
CA VAL A 197 12.31 -17.16 -10.82
C VAL A 197 12.58 -18.65 -10.59
N ARG A 198 12.64 -19.07 -9.32
CA ARG A 198 12.96 -20.46 -8.92
C ARG A 198 11.72 -21.32 -8.67
N TYR A 199 10.58 -20.93 -9.24
CA TYR A 199 9.33 -21.65 -8.99
C TYR A 199 9.45 -23.12 -9.42
N PRO A 200 9.17 -24.11 -8.53
CA PRO A 200 9.50 -25.51 -8.78
C PRO A 200 8.83 -26.08 -10.05
N SER A 201 9.58 -26.84 -10.84
CA SER A 201 9.10 -27.43 -12.10
C SER A 201 7.88 -28.32 -11.93
N PHE A 202 7.78 -29.09 -10.84
CA PHE A 202 6.60 -29.89 -10.55
C PHE A 202 5.36 -29.04 -10.26
N LYS A 203 5.51 -27.90 -9.55
CA LYS A 203 4.41 -26.96 -9.30
C LYS A 203 4.00 -26.23 -10.58
N ARG A 204 4.93 -25.95 -11.50
CA ARG A 204 4.62 -25.36 -12.81
C ARG A 204 3.68 -26.24 -13.64
N LYS A 205 3.77 -27.57 -13.52
CA LYS A 205 2.85 -28.49 -14.23
C LYS A 205 1.40 -28.36 -13.75
N LEU A 206 1.20 -27.98 -12.48
CA LEU A 206 -0.12 -27.83 -11.88
C LEU A 206 -0.64 -26.38 -11.95
N TYR A 207 0.29 -25.42 -11.84
CA TYR A 207 0.04 -23.99 -11.67
C TYR A 207 1.02 -23.18 -12.53
N ASP A 208 0.89 -23.29 -13.85
CA ASP A 208 1.81 -22.70 -14.84
C ASP A 208 1.79 -21.17 -14.87
N ASN A 209 0.66 -20.54 -14.55
CA ASN A 209 0.53 -19.08 -14.46
C ASN A 209 1.07 -18.51 -13.16
N MET A 210 1.31 -19.33 -12.12
CA MET A 210 1.73 -18.84 -10.81
C MET A 210 3.04 -18.02 -10.83
N PRO A 211 4.11 -18.40 -11.57
CA PRO A 211 5.30 -17.56 -11.71
C PRO A 211 4.96 -16.17 -12.26
N LYS A 212 4.10 -16.08 -13.28
CA LYS A 212 3.67 -14.79 -13.86
C LYS A 212 2.92 -13.94 -12.83
N LYS A 213 2.02 -14.55 -12.04
CA LYS A 213 1.32 -13.88 -10.93
C LYS A 213 2.32 -13.31 -9.92
N LEU A 214 3.33 -14.10 -9.54
CA LEU A 214 4.37 -13.69 -8.59
C LEU A 214 5.27 -12.57 -9.13
N TYR A 215 5.60 -12.58 -10.44
CA TYR A 215 6.33 -11.46 -11.05
C TYR A 215 5.53 -10.16 -11.00
N ILE A 216 4.24 -10.20 -11.34
CA ILE A 216 3.37 -9.02 -11.33
C ILE A 216 3.17 -8.52 -9.89
N LEU A 217 2.95 -9.44 -8.95
CA LEU A 217 2.89 -9.14 -7.51
C LEU A 217 4.18 -8.45 -7.03
N SER A 218 5.34 -9.02 -7.35
CA SER A 218 6.63 -8.44 -6.98
C SER A 218 6.80 -7.05 -7.58
N ALA A 219 6.43 -6.84 -8.85
CA ALA A 219 6.46 -5.52 -9.48
C ALA A 219 5.55 -4.52 -8.77
N ALA A 220 4.33 -4.93 -8.37
CA ALA A 220 3.42 -4.09 -7.59
C ALA A 220 4.04 -3.65 -6.25
N VAL A 221 4.61 -4.61 -5.52
CA VAL A 221 5.28 -4.35 -4.23
C VAL A 221 6.48 -3.43 -4.41
N PHE A 222 7.32 -3.66 -5.42
CA PHE A 222 8.47 -2.79 -5.71
C PHE A 222 8.05 -1.38 -6.11
N ILE A 223 7.05 -1.22 -6.98
CA ILE A 223 6.55 0.10 -7.38
C ILE A 223 6.07 0.88 -6.17
N TYR A 224 5.31 0.24 -5.28
CA TYR A 224 4.85 0.93 -4.08
C TYR A 224 6.01 1.25 -3.13
N ALA A 225 6.89 0.28 -2.83
CA ALA A 225 8.02 0.48 -1.93
C ALA A 225 8.99 1.56 -2.44
N LEU A 226 9.35 1.53 -3.72
CA LEU A 226 10.20 2.53 -4.36
C LEU A 226 9.53 3.90 -4.45
N SER A 227 8.20 3.97 -4.55
CA SER A 227 7.50 5.25 -4.46
C SER A 227 7.70 5.89 -3.08
N ILE A 228 7.63 5.10 -1.99
CA ILE A 228 7.86 5.57 -0.61
C ILE A 228 9.30 6.01 -0.40
N VAL A 229 10.26 5.17 -0.80
CA VAL A 229 11.68 5.47 -0.67
C VAL A 229 12.07 6.67 -1.54
N GLY A 230 11.62 6.69 -2.80
CA GLY A 230 11.89 7.74 -3.76
C GLY A 230 11.32 9.09 -3.33
N GLY A 231 10.07 9.15 -2.89
CA GLY A 231 9.49 10.39 -2.36
C GLY A 231 10.26 10.90 -1.13
N SER A 232 10.60 10.00 -0.20
CA SER A 232 11.33 10.34 1.03
C SER A 232 12.77 10.82 0.74
N TRP A 233 13.39 10.24 -0.29
CA TRP A 233 14.73 10.63 -0.76
C TRP A 233 14.71 11.99 -1.46
N ILE A 234 13.73 12.22 -2.35
CA ILE A 234 13.57 13.50 -3.06
C ILE A 234 13.38 14.64 -2.05
N TYR A 235 12.65 14.40 -0.96
CA TYR A 235 12.53 15.38 0.11
C TYR A 235 13.87 15.71 0.76
N THR A 236 14.63 14.69 1.20
CA THR A 236 15.89 14.87 1.94
C THR A 236 16.90 15.73 1.18
N PHE A 237 16.96 15.60 -0.16
CA PHE A 237 18.00 16.27 -0.96
C PHE A 237 17.52 17.50 -1.74
N ARG A 238 16.24 17.60 -2.09
CA ARG A 238 15.71 18.71 -2.90
C ARG A 238 14.68 19.58 -2.18
N LYS A 239 14.34 19.26 -0.93
CA LYS A 239 13.32 19.95 -0.12
C LYS A 239 12.00 20.19 -0.89
N VAL A 240 11.62 19.24 -1.76
CA VAL A 240 10.39 19.34 -2.54
C VAL A 240 9.20 19.10 -1.60
N PRO A 241 8.31 20.08 -1.39
CA PRO A 241 7.27 20.00 -0.36
C PRO A 241 6.13 19.04 -0.72
N ASP A 242 5.99 18.63 -1.98
CA ASP A 242 4.87 17.83 -2.47
C ASP A 242 5.28 16.42 -2.96
N GLN A 243 5.83 15.63 -2.04
CA GLN A 243 6.22 14.24 -2.30
C GLN A 243 5.04 13.26 -2.27
N TRP A 244 3.87 13.68 -1.79
CA TRP A 244 2.72 12.80 -1.53
C TRP A 244 2.11 12.24 -2.82
N GLY A 245 2.13 13.01 -3.90
CA GLY A 245 1.66 12.57 -5.22
C GLY A 245 2.39 11.34 -5.73
N ILE A 246 3.70 11.22 -5.45
CA ILE A 246 4.50 10.05 -5.85
C ILE A 246 4.00 8.79 -5.14
N TYR A 247 3.70 8.89 -3.83
CA TYR A 247 3.17 7.77 -3.05
C TYR A 247 1.78 7.34 -3.52
N HIS A 248 0.90 8.30 -3.78
CA HIS A 248 -0.47 8.02 -4.21
C HIS A 248 -0.50 7.42 -5.62
N LEU A 249 0.27 7.97 -6.55
CA LEU A 249 0.40 7.40 -7.89
C LEU A 249 1.03 6.00 -7.86
N GLY A 250 2.11 5.81 -7.10
CA GLY A 250 2.73 4.50 -6.91
C GLY A 250 1.76 3.48 -6.32
N SER A 251 0.94 3.88 -5.34
CA SER A 251 -0.09 3.00 -4.77
C SER A 251 -1.17 2.61 -5.78
N LEU A 252 -1.60 3.55 -6.64
CA LEU A 252 -2.61 3.28 -7.66
C LEU A 252 -2.09 2.30 -8.72
N ILE A 253 -0.85 2.51 -9.21
CA ILE A 253 -0.20 1.60 -10.15
C ILE A 253 -0.03 0.21 -9.53
N ALA A 254 0.42 0.14 -8.26
CA ALA A 254 0.52 -1.12 -7.54
C ALA A 254 -0.84 -1.83 -7.40
N GLY A 255 -1.91 -1.08 -7.12
CA GLY A 255 -3.28 -1.61 -7.06
C GLY A 255 -3.73 -2.22 -8.39
N PHE A 256 -3.43 -1.58 -9.52
CA PHE A 256 -3.73 -2.15 -10.84
C PHE A 256 -2.94 -3.42 -11.13
N LEU A 257 -1.65 -3.45 -10.81
CA LEU A 257 -0.84 -4.65 -10.98
C LEU A 257 -1.32 -5.80 -10.08
N GLU A 258 -1.70 -5.51 -8.83
CA GLU A 258 -2.34 -6.49 -7.95
C GLU A 258 -3.64 -7.02 -8.51
N ALA A 259 -4.50 -6.15 -9.07
CA ALA A 259 -5.73 -6.57 -9.73
C ALA A 259 -5.46 -7.52 -10.91
N ILE A 260 -4.47 -7.19 -11.74
CA ILE A 260 -4.04 -8.05 -12.85
C ILE A 260 -3.53 -9.38 -12.30
N SER A 261 -2.64 -9.36 -11.31
CA SER A 261 -2.12 -10.59 -10.69
C SER A 261 -3.25 -11.44 -10.12
N LEU A 262 -4.14 -10.88 -9.33
CA LEU A 262 -5.24 -11.62 -8.69
C LEU A 262 -6.27 -12.12 -9.69
N SER A 263 -6.56 -11.39 -10.78
CA SER A 263 -7.53 -11.83 -11.77
C SER A 263 -7.05 -13.04 -12.58
N MET A 264 -5.75 -13.15 -12.87
CA MET A 264 -5.21 -14.27 -13.64
C MET A 264 -5.54 -15.64 -13.00
N PRO A 265 -5.96 -16.64 -13.80
CA PRO A 265 -6.15 -17.99 -13.30
C PRO A 265 -4.81 -18.59 -12.92
N VAL A 266 -4.83 -19.55 -11.99
CA VAL A 266 -3.60 -20.20 -11.51
C VAL A 266 -3.06 -21.21 -12.53
N LYS A 267 -3.94 -21.74 -13.39
CA LYS A 267 -3.63 -22.59 -14.54
C LYS A 267 -4.07 -21.88 -15.83
N SER A 268 -3.28 -21.95 -16.90
CA SER A 268 -3.58 -21.31 -18.19
C SER A 268 -4.75 -21.98 -18.91
N ASP A 269 -4.74 -23.31 -18.96
CA ASP A 269 -5.82 -24.12 -19.52
C ASP A 269 -6.75 -24.62 -18.42
N VAL A 270 -7.91 -23.99 -18.30
CA VAL A 270 -9.06 -24.62 -17.66
C VAL A 270 -9.68 -25.53 -18.72
N GLN A 271 -9.25 -26.79 -18.76
CA GLN A 271 -10.07 -27.80 -19.42
C GLN A 271 -11.38 -27.87 -18.64
N VAL A 272 -12.38 -27.13 -19.09
CA VAL A 272 -13.77 -27.50 -18.84
C VAL A 272 -13.89 -28.84 -19.54
N SER A 273 -13.78 -29.93 -18.78
CA SER A 273 -14.25 -31.21 -19.29
C SER A 273 -15.74 -31.02 -19.49
N GLU A 274 -16.14 -30.57 -20.68
CA GLU A 274 -17.44 -30.95 -21.21
C GLU A 274 -17.49 -32.46 -21.01
N HIS A 275 -18.42 -32.92 -20.18
CA HIS A 275 -18.72 -34.34 -20.12
C HIS A 275 -18.96 -34.76 -21.56
N ASP A 276 -18.06 -35.58 -22.10
CA ASP A 276 -18.39 -36.44 -23.22
C ASP A 276 -19.55 -37.32 -22.73
N ASP A 277 -20.77 -36.81 -22.87
CA ASP A 277 -22.00 -37.59 -22.88
C ASP A 277 -21.91 -38.47 -24.14
N SER A 278 -21.01 -39.44 -24.10
CA SER A 278 -21.00 -40.55 -25.02
C SER A 278 -22.24 -41.37 -24.67
N PRO A 279 -23.28 -41.43 -25.53
CA PRO A 279 -24.33 -42.38 -25.30
C PRO A 279 -23.68 -43.75 -25.37
N LEU A 280 -23.78 -44.50 -24.26
CA LEU A 280 -23.47 -45.93 -24.23
C LEU A 280 -24.23 -46.58 -25.38
N MET A 281 -23.52 -46.90 -26.47
CA MET A 281 -24.04 -47.81 -27.48
C MET A 281 -24.09 -49.20 -26.84
N LEU A 282 -25.29 -49.59 -26.44
CA LEU A 282 -25.71 -50.98 -26.29
C LEU A 282 -26.66 -51.33 -27.44
#